data_AF-A0A7X6XTH6-F1
#
_entry.id   AF-A0A7X6XTH6-F1
#
_cell.length_a   1.000
_cell.length_b   1.000
_cell.length_c   1.000
_cell.angle_alpha   90.00
_cell.angle_beta   90.00
_cell.angle_gamma   90.00
#
_symmetry.space_group_name_H-M   'P 1'
#
loop_
_entity.id
_entity.type
_entity.pdbx_description
1 polymer ?
#
loop_
_entity_poly.entity_id
_entity_poly.type
_entity_poly.pdbx_seq_one_letter_code
_entity_poly.pdbx_strand_id
1 'polypeptide(L)'
;MRDIELGHAIGFMNIALGTAIIIISLDSYFKSKTLVPVYIMSAIIIAGPLEDILMKLVKPEDRWIVDQITSIGFLIFLLLAVIESAEISSF
;
A
#
# COMPACT_ATOMS: atom_id res chain seq x y z
N MET A 1 -21.77 -3.72 -20.70
CA MET A 1 -20.54 -3.87 -21.52
C MET A 1 -19.53 -2.78 -21.19
N ARG A 2 -19.86 -1.48 -21.31
CA ARG A 2 -18.95 -0.37 -20.92
C ARG A 2 -18.46 -0.41 -19.45
N ASP A 3 -19.30 -0.80 -18.50
CA ASP A 3 -18.92 -0.82 -17.07
C ASP A 3 -17.91 -1.92 -16.71
N ILE A 4 -17.93 -3.03 -17.46
CA ILE A 4 -17.02 -4.17 -17.27
C ILE A 4 -15.62 -3.82 -17.81
N GLU A 5 -15.57 -3.13 -18.96
CA GLU A 5 -14.31 -2.66 -19.56
C GLU A 5 -13.62 -1.61 -18.66
N LEU A 6 -14.40 -0.69 -18.09
CA LEU A 6 -13.92 0.29 -17.11
C LEU A 6 -13.36 -0.38 -15.85
N GLY A 7 -14.06 -1.36 -15.30
CA GLY A 7 -13.60 -2.12 -14.13
C GLY A 7 -12.26 -2.83 -14.38
N HIS A 8 -12.10 -3.45 -15.55
CA HIS A 8 -10.84 -4.11 -15.92
C HIS A 8 -9.69 -3.11 -16.12
N ALA A 9 -9.94 -1.96 -16.76
CA ALA A 9 -8.92 -0.94 -16.95
C ALA A 9 -8.41 -0.38 -15.62
N ILE A 10 -9.32 -0.06 -14.69
CA ILE A 10 -8.99 0.43 -13.35
C ILE A 10 -8.22 -0.63 -12.56
N GLY A 11 -8.68 -1.88 -12.58
CA GLY A 11 -7.99 -2.98 -11.90
C GLY A 11 -6.57 -3.20 -12.42
N PHE A 12 -6.39 -3.16 -13.75
CA PHE A 12 -5.07 -3.26 -14.37
C PHE A 12 -4.15 -2.10 -13.97
N MET A 13 -4.65 -0.86 -14.01
CA MET A 13 -3.88 0.31 -13.57
C MET A 13 -3.44 0.20 -12.12
N ASN A 14 -4.34 -0.26 -11.23
CA ASN A 14 -4.02 -0.44 -9.81
C ASN A 14 -2.88 -1.45 -9.61
N ILE A 15 -2.97 -2.61 -10.26
CA ILE A 15 -1.91 -3.64 -10.18
C ILE A 15 -0.61 -3.14 -10.79
N ALA A 16 -0.66 -2.46 -11.94
CA ALA A 16 0.53 -1.93 -12.60
C ALA A 16 1.23 -0.87 -11.75
N LEU A 17 0.48 0.07 -11.18
CA LEU A 17 1.01 1.11 -10.30
C LEU A 17 1.57 0.51 -9.01
N GLY A 18 0.84 -0.42 -8.36
CA GLY A 18 1.34 -1.10 -7.16
C GLY A 18 2.65 -1.85 -7.42
N THR A 19 2.73 -2.57 -8.55
CA THR A 19 3.96 -3.28 -8.96
C THR A 19 5.10 -2.30 -9.24
N ALA A 20 4.84 -1.21 -9.96
CA ALA A 20 5.84 -0.20 -10.25
C ALA A 20 6.38 0.43 -8.95
N ILE A 21 5.51 0.75 -8.00
CA ILE A 21 5.91 1.32 -6.71
C ILE A 21 6.77 0.32 -5.93
N ILE A 22 6.41 -0.97 -5.88
CA ILE A 22 7.24 -2.00 -5.21
C ILE A 22 8.65 -2.03 -5.82
N ILE A 23 8.76 -2.07 -7.16
CA ILE A 23 10.05 -2.13 -7.85
C ILE A 23 10.88 -0.86 -7.57
N ILE A 24 10.27 0.32 -7.72
CA ILE A 24 10.93 1.61 -7.49
C ILE A 24 11.35 1.75 -6.03
N SER A 25 10.49 1.35 -5.09
CA SER A 25 10.79 1.40 -3.66
C SER A 25 11.96 0.51 -3.29
N LEU A 26 12.03 -0.72 -3.83
CA LEU A 26 13.16 -1.61 -3.61
C LEU A 26 14.46 -1.04 -4.17
N ASP A 27 14.46 -0.57 -5.41
CA ASP A 27 15.64 0.06 -6.02
C ASP A 27 16.10 1.31 -5.23
N SER A 28 15.15 2.15 -4.81
CA SER A 28 15.40 3.33 -3.98
C SER A 28 15.99 2.97 -2.62
N TYR A 29 15.47 1.92 -1.96
CA TYR A 29 16.01 1.41 -0.70
C TYR A 29 17.48 0.98 -0.83
N PHE A 30 17.82 0.23 -1.89
CA PHE A 30 19.20 -0.21 -2.10
C PHE A 30 20.17 0.93 -2.40
N LYS A 31 19.70 2.01 -3.04
CA LYS A 31 20.53 3.18 -3.37
C LYS A 31 20.74 4.14 -2.21
N SER A 32 19.66 4.45 -1.49
CA SER A 32 19.66 5.50 -0.45
C SER A 32 19.84 4.96 0.96
N LYS A 33 19.59 3.66 1.17
CA LYS A 33 19.50 2.98 2.47
C LYS A 33 18.48 3.58 3.45
N THR A 34 17.64 4.53 3.01
CA THR A 34 16.53 5.03 3.82
C THR A 34 15.39 4.04 3.86
N LEU A 35 14.71 3.93 5.00
CA LEU A 35 13.53 3.07 5.14
C LEU A 35 12.25 3.70 4.57
N VAL A 36 12.24 4.98 4.20
CA VAL A 36 11.06 5.67 3.63
C VAL A 36 10.39 4.87 2.49
N PRO A 37 11.11 4.39 1.46
CA PRO A 37 10.49 3.65 0.36
C PRO A 37 9.89 2.31 0.80
N VAL A 38 10.48 1.68 1.82
CA VAL A 38 10.01 0.41 2.39
C VAL A 38 8.71 0.63 3.17
N TYR A 39 8.61 1.70 3.93
CA TYR A 39 7.38 2.07 4.62
C TYR A 39 6.24 2.37 3.64
N ILE A 40 6.51 3.16 2.59
CA ILE A 40 5.52 3.42 1.52
C ILE A 40 5.07 2.11 0.84
N MET A 41 6.02 1.23 0.51
CA MET A 41 5.72 -0.08 -0.07
C MET A 41 4.81 -0.91 0.85
N SER A 42 5.10 -0.91 2.15
CA SER A 42 4.34 -1.66 3.15
C SER A 42 2.92 -1.12 3.31
N ALA A 43 2.75 0.21 3.29
CA ALA A 43 1.45 0.86 3.33
C ALA A 43 0.54 0.40 2.16
N ILE A 44 1.08 0.38 0.94
CA ILE A 44 0.34 -0.03 -0.26
C ILE A 44 -0.03 -1.52 -0.21
N ILE A 45 0.88 -2.38 0.24
CA ILE A 45 0.60 -3.82 0.37
C ILE A 45 -0.54 -4.08 1.35
N ILE A 46 -0.57 -3.34 2.47
CA ILE A 46 -1.60 -3.51 3.49
C ILE A 46 -2.97 -3.05 3.00
N ALA A 47 -3.06 -1.84 2.44
CA ALA A 47 -4.33 -1.24 2.00
C ALA A 47 -4.88 -1.82 0.69
N GLY A 48 -4.10 -2.65 -0.02
CA GLY A 48 -4.54 -3.28 -1.28
C GLY A 48 -4.55 -4.80 -1.16
N PRO A 49 -3.48 -5.48 -1.61
CA PRO A 49 -3.47 -6.95 -1.69
C PRO A 49 -3.80 -7.66 -0.38
N LEU A 50 -3.30 -7.18 0.76
CA LEU A 50 -3.53 -7.83 2.04
C LEU A 50 -4.98 -7.66 2.50
N GLU A 51 -5.53 -6.44 2.40
CA GLU A 51 -6.94 -6.17 2.70
C GLU A 51 -7.87 -7.04 1.84
N ASP A 52 -7.63 -7.11 0.53
CA ASP A 52 -8.41 -7.91 -0.40
C ASP A 52 -8.39 -9.41 -0.04
N ILE A 53 -7.25 -9.92 0.44
CA ILE A 53 -7.11 -11.29 0.90
C ILE A 53 -7.90 -11.49 2.20
N LEU A 54 -7.73 -10.61 3.18
CA LEU A 54 -8.41 -10.70 4.47
C LEU A 54 -9.94 -10.61 4.33
N MET A 55 -10.42 -9.70 3.48
CA MET A 55 -11.84 -9.52 3.13
C MET A 55 -12.50 -10.80 2.59
N LYS A 56 -11.73 -11.68 1.94
CA LYS A 56 -12.18 -12.99 1.43
C LYS A 56 -12.21 -14.08 2.50
N LEU A 57 -11.46 -13.91 3.58
CA LEU A 57 -11.35 -14.87 4.68
C LEU A 57 -12.39 -14.64 5.78
N VAL A 58 -12.95 -13.43 5.86
CA VAL A 58 -13.95 -13.06 6.88
C VAL A 58 -15.37 -13.04 6.30
N LYS A 59 -16.36 -13.16 7.19
CA LYS A 59 -17.76 -13.00 6.81
C LYS A 59 -18.06 -11.56 6.39
N PRO A 60 -19.06 -11.31 5.52
CA PRO A 60 -19.43 -9.96 5.10
C PRO A 60 -19.73 -9.00 6.27
N GLU A 61 -20.32 -9.49 7.35
CA GLU A 61 -20.64 -8.74 8.57
C GLU A 61 -19.40 -8.26 9.35
N ASP A 62 -18.26 -8.91 9.17
CA ASP A 62 -17.00 -8.60 9.86
C ASP A 62 -16.01 -7.80 9.00
N ARG A 63 -16.34 -7.55 7.72
CA ARG A 63 -15.44 -6.88 6.76
C ARG A 63 -15.06 -5.46 7.17
N TRP A 64 -15.94 -4.76 7.88
CA TRP A 64 -15.65 -3.42 8.40
C TRP A 64 -14.48 -3.43 9.40
N ILE A 65 -14.27 -4.53 10.14
CA ILE A 65 -13.15 -4.67 11.07
C ILE A 65 -11.84 -4.76 10.27
N VAL A 66 -11.85 -5.55 9.20
CA VAL A 66 -10.70 -5.71 8.31
C VAL A 66 -10.31 -4.37 7.71
N ASP A 67 -11.28 -3.64 7.14
CA ASP A 67 -11.10 -2.28 6.58
C ASP A 67 -10.46 -1.32 7.58
N GLN A 68 -10.96 -1.29 8.83
CA GLN A 68 -10.38 -0.41 9.85
C GLN A 68 -8.97 -0.82 10.25
N ILE A 69 -8.69 -2.13 10.39
CA ILE A 69 -7.36 -2.62 10.74
C ILE A 69 -6.34 -2.32 9.64
N THR A 70 -6.69 -2.54 8.37
CA THR A 70 -5.80 -2.27 7.23
C THR A 70 -5.58 -0.78 7.04
N SER A 71 -6.62 0.04 7.24
CA SER A 71 -6.51 1.51 7.23
C SER A 71 -5.59 2.02 8.36
N ILE A 72 -5.71 1.49 9.58
CA ILE A 72 -4.78 1.81 10.68
C ILE A 72 -3.35 1.40 10.31
N GLY A 73 -3.16 0.20 9.75
CA GLY A 73 -1.85 -0.26 9.28
C GLY A 73 -1.25 0.69 8.24
N PHE A 74 -2.03 1.07 7.23
CA PHE A 74 -1.63 2.05 6.21
C PHE A 74 -1.15 3.37 6.84
N LEU A 75 -1.92 3.92 7.77
CA LEU A 75 -1.59 5.18 8.44
C LEU A 75 -0.32 5.07 9.29
N ILE A 76 -0.09 3.94 9.97
CA ILE A 76 1.13 3.70 10.73
C ILE A 76 2.35 3.71 9.81
N PHE A 77 2.32 2.99 8.70
CA PHE A 77 3.45 2.98 7.77
C PHE A 77 3.68 4.35 7.12
N LEU A 78 2.61 5.07 6.79
CA LEU A 78 2.74 6.43 6.27
C LEU A 78 3.38 7.37 7.31
N LEU A 79 2.96 7.27 8.58
CA LEU A 79 3.54 8.05 9.66
C LEU A 79 5.05 7.75 9.84
N LEU A 80 5.44 6.47 9.80
CA LEU A 80 6.84 6.08 9.86
C LEU A 80 7.65 6.67 8.69
N ALA A 81 7.09 6.69 7.49
CA ALA A 81 7.71 7.33 6.33
C ALA A 81 7.91 8.84 6.54
N VAL A 82 6.93 9.53 7.13
CA VAL A 82 7.06 10.97 7.44
C VAL A 82 8.12 11.22 8.50
N ILE A 83 8.14 10.44 9.58
CA ILE A 83 9.11 10.60 10.67
C ILE A 83 10.55 10.42 10.16
N GLU A 84 10.80 9.32 9.43
CA GLU A 84 12.11 9.03 8.83
C GLU A 84 12.53 10.12 7.84
N SER A 85 11.61 10.57 6.98
CA SER A 85 11.90 11.64 6.02
C SER A 85 12.24 12.96 6.71
N ALA A 86 11.58 13.27 7.83
CA ALA A 86 11.86 14.48 8.61
C ALA A 86 13.23 14.40 9.28
N GLU A 87 13.59 13.23 9.83
CA GLU A 87 14.91 12.99 10.43
C GLU A 87 16.03 13.17 9.39
N ILE A 88 15.88 12.60 8.20
CA ILE A 88 16.86 12.75 7.10
C ILE A 88 17.02 14.22 6.68
N SER A 89 15.93 14.99 6.64
CA SER A 89 15.97 16.41 6.24
C SER A 89 16.59 17.35 7.27
N SER A 90 16.84 16.86 8.49
CA SER A 90 17.41 17.65 9.59
C SER A 90 18.94 17.61 9.68
N PHE A 91 19.60 16.91 8.75
CA PHE A 91 21.06 16.84 8.56
C PHE A 91 21.50 17.59 7.28
#